data_AF-A0AAV1EJV6-F1
#
_entry.id   AF-A0AAV1EJV6-F1
#
_cell.length_a   1.000
_cell.length_b   1.000
_cell.length_c   1.000
_cell.angle_alpha   90.00
_cell.angle_beta   90.00
_cell.angle_gamma   90.00
#
_symmetry.space_group_name_H-M   'P 1'
#
loop_
_entity.id
_entity.type
_entity.pdbx_description
1 polymer ?
#
loop_
_entity_poly.entity_id
_entity_poly.type
_entity_poly.pdbx_seq_one_letter_code
_entity_poly.pdbx_strand_id
1 'polypeptide(L)'
;MNSSLRHWREAATLILAAGHKLGPGSLSSRTPVTSSSDGLSHLPHKSCFDYDVLMLKRSSKSGFMPNAYVFPGGTVDSSDFSSEWLDIFQSFRNFPNFGLRRVKQPPETRPPIFATDRLKLGSPIPGEVAFRICALRETFEESGVLMVVSKTEGESLLKGFEDRLDTDEVTHNKVSELDSSELTKWRALVNQNPSNFIRMCRELEVLPNIWALHEWGNWLTPKERQPNRFDTAFFICCLQEIPQTMQDEREIVHFKWSTPSEILQSFQAREIWIAPPQFYELSRMCRLPLLNDLHNFSSKRGTEGIEHWLPVIVSEDGENVTLMPGMNHSLYTQH
;
A
#
# COMPACT_ATOMS: atom_id res chain seq x y z
N MET A 1 8.56 20.92 4.06
CA MET A 1 9.01 19.65 4.70
C MET A 1 8.91 19.77 6.20
N ASN A 2 8.48 18.71 6.89
CA ASN A 2 8.44 18.64 8.34
C ASN A 2 9.87 18.76 8.92
N SER A 3 10.10 19.72 9.82
CA SER A 3 11.41 20.00 10.40
C SER A 3 11.86 19.00 11.46
N SER A 4 10.94 18.14 11.95
CA SER A 4 11.24 17.13 12.99
C SER A 4 11.92 15.86 12.46
N LEU A 5 11.95 15.65 11.13
CA LEU A 5 12.49 14.44 10.49
C LEU A 5 13.40 14.75 9.28
N ARG A 6 14.26 15.79 9.37
CA ARG A 6 15.18 16.22 8.28
C ARG A 6 16.06 15.12 7.66
N HIS A 7 16.15 13.96 8.30
CA HIS A 7 16.98 12.83 7.88
C HIS A 7 16.23 11.75 7.10
N TRP A 8 14.90 11.79 7.01
CA TRP A 8 14.09 10.81 6.27
C TRP A 8 13.32 11.49 5.15
N ARG A 9 13.31 10.86 3.98
CA ARG A 9 12.43 11.21 2.87
C ARG A 9 11.05 10.61 3.14
N GLU A 10 10.00 11.39 2.93
CA GLU A 10 8.63 10.89 3.08
C GLU A 10 8.27 10.04 1.85
N ALA A 11 7.63 8.90 2.09
CA ALA A 11 7.28 7.93 1.06
C ALA A 11 5.92 7.29 1.36
N ALA A 12 5.32 6.68 0.34
CA ALA A 12 4.11 5.90 0.50
C ALA A 12 4.18 4.59 -0.28
N THR A 13 3.60 3.54 0.30
CA THR A 13 3.59 2.18 -0.23
C THR A 13 2.17 1.63 -0.19
N LEU A 14 1.80 0.87 -1.21
CA LEU A 14 0.52 0.18 -1.27
C LEU A 14 0.70 -1.33 -1.27
N ILE A 15 0.16 -1.98 -0.25
CA ILE A 15 -0.10 -3.42 -0.26
C ILE A 15 -1.38 -3.64 -1.06
N LEU A 16 -1.26 -4.22 -2.25
CA LEU A 16 -2.40 -4.56 -3.08
C LEU A 16 -2.69 -6.05 -3.01
N ALA A 17 -3.79 -6.42 -2.35
CA ALA A 17 -4.29 -7.78 -2.27
C ALA A 17 -5.45 -7.96 -3.25
N ALA A 18 -5.48 -9.06 -3.99
CA ALA A 18 -6.52 -9.32 -4.98
C ALA A 18 -7.02 -10.77 -4.92
N GLY A 19 -8.33 -10.94 -4.94
CA GLY A 19 -8.98 -12.25 -4.89
C GLY A 19 -8.71 -13.09 -6.13
N HIS A 20 -8.76 -14.42 -5.94
CA HIS A 20 -8.75 -15.37 -7.05
C HIS A 20 -10.10 -15.29 -7.77
N LYS A 21 -10.09 -15.19 -9.10
CA LYS A 21 -11.31 -15.14 -9.91
C LYS A 21 -12.19 -16.35 -9.59
N LEU A 22 -13.40 -16.13 -9.07
CA LEU A 22 -14.38 -17.19 -8.84
C LEU A 22 -14.87 -17.68 -10.20
N GLY A 23 -14.30 -18.79 -10.68
CA GLY A 23 -14.86 -19.48 -11.84
C GLY A 23 -16.31 -19.91 -11.58
N PRO A 24 -17.13 -20.11 -12.63
CA PRO A 24 -18.49 -20.63 -12.49
C PRO A 24 -18.41 -22.05 -11.90
N GLY A 25 -18.55 -22.15 -10.58
CA GLY A 25 -18.40 -23.40 -9.82
C GLY A 25 -17.64 -23.28 -8.48
N SER A 26 -17.00 -22.13 -8.18
CA SER A 26 -16.24 -21.96 -6.95
C SER A 26 -17.04 -21.34 -5.80
N LEU A 27 -18.31 -21.72 -5.61
CA LEU A 27 -19.02 -21.47 -4.35
C LEU A 27 -18.74 -22.64 -3.41
N SER A 28 -17.57 -22.63 -2.79
CA SER A 28 -17.42 -23.34 -1.52
C SER A 28 -16.92 -22.32 -0.53
N SER A 29 -17.72 -22.06 0.49
CA SER A 29 -17.25 -21.58 1.78
C SER A 29 -16.09 -22.48 2.18
N ARG A 30 -14.85 -22.05 1.91
CA ARG A 30 -13.68 -22.78 2.36
C ARG A 30 -13.56 -22.47 3.83
N THR A 31 -14.12 -23.33 4.66
CA THR A 31 -13.76 -23.38 6.07
C THR A 31 -12.24 -23.49 6.15
N PRO A 32 -11.56 -22.62 6.91
CA PRO A 32 -10.13 -22.72 7.09
C PRO A 32 -9.80 -24.14 7.56
N VAL A 33 -8.93 -24.83 6.83
CA VAL A 33 -8.41 -26.12 7.29
C VAL A 33 -7.58 -25.82 8.54
N THR A 34 -8.15 -26.10 9.72
CA THR A 34 -7.43 -25.98 10.99
C THR A 34 -6.37 -27.07 11.00
N SER A 35 -5.13 -26.71 10.66
CA SER A 35 -3.98 -27.55 10.97
C SER A 35 -3.76 -27.53 12.47
N SER A 36 -3.69 -28.74 13.03
CA SER A 36 -3.45 -29.01 14.45
C SER A 36 -2.17 -28.33 14.94
N SER A 37 -2.26 -27.77 16.13
CA SER A 37 -1.19 -27.14 16.88
C SER A 37 -0.07 -28.13 17.20
N ASP A 38 1.06 -28.02 16.49
CA ASP A 38 2.37 -28.36 17.03
C ASP A 38 3.25 -27.12 16.93
N GLY A 39 3.94 -26.83 18.04
CA GLY A 39 4.74 -25.62 18.21
C GLY A 39 5.92 -25.55 17.24
N LEU A 40 6.23 -24.31 16.85
CA LEU A 40 7.26 -23.82 15.91
C LEU A 40 6.85 -23.75 14.42
N SER A 41 6.80 -22.50 13.93
CA SER A 41 7.23 -22.10 12.57
C SER A 41 6.55 -22.69 11.33
N HIS A 42 5.25 -23.02 11.33
CA HIS A 42 4.56 -23.35 10.07
C HIS A 42 3.69 -22.20 9.56
N LEU A 43 4.16 -21.55 8.48
CA LEU A 43 3.36 -20.64 7.68
C LEU A 43 2.13 -21.40 7.12
N PRO A 44 0.95 -20.76 7.02
CA PRO A 44 -0.25 -21.39 6.49
C PRO A 44 -0.03 -21.87 5.05
N HIS A 45 -0.50 -23.07 4.71
CA HIS A 45 -0.38 -23.57 3.34
C HIS A 45 -1.08 -22.63 2.35
N LYS A 46 -0.53 -22.46 1.14
CA LYS A 46 -1.06 -21.53 0.13
C LYS A 46 -2.54 -21.72 -0.20
N SER A 47 -3.03 -22.97 -0.11
CA SER A 47 -4.43 -23.32 -0.37
C SER A 47 -5.42 -22.75 0.66
N CYS A 48 -4.92 -22.25 1.78
CA CYS A 48 -5.72 -21.55 2.78
C CYS A 48 -6.10 -20.14 2.32
N PHE A 49 -5.34 -19.54 1.39
CA PHE A 49 -5.61 -18.20 0.89
C PHE A 49 -6.56 -18.23 -0.31
N ASP A 50 -7.44 -17.23 -0.38
CA ASP A 50 -8.29 -16.92 -1.55
C ASP A 50 -7.86 -15.63 -2.27
N TYR A 51 -6.69 -15.09 -1.92
CA TYR A 51 -6.10 -13.91 -2.53
C TYR A 51 -4.58 -14.02 -2.69
N ASP A 52 -4.08 -13.21 -3.61
CA ASP A 52 -2.66 -12.98 -3.84
C ASP A 52 -2.29 -11.53 -3.54
N VAL A 53 -1.00 -11.27 -3.32
CA VAL A 53 -0.45 -9.93 -3.09
C VAL A 53 0.50 -9.56 -4.23
N LEU A 54 0.42 -8.34 -4.71
CA LEU A 54 1.32 -7.80 -5.73
C LEU A 54 2.70 -7.51 -5.13
N MET A 55 3.73 -8.17 -5.66
CA MET A 55 5.14 -7.91 -5.38
C MET A 55 5.87 -7.49 -6.66
N LEU A 56 6.73 -6.49 -6.55
CA LEU A 56 7.54 -5.95 -7.63
C LEU A 56 9.02 -6.22 -7.37
N LYS A 57 9.75 -6.76 -8.35
CA LYS A 57 11.19 -6.95 -8.29
C LYS A 57 11.89 -5.70 -8.82
N ARG A 58 12.65 -5.04 -7.95
CA ARG A 58 13.47 -3.88 -8.30
C ARG A 58 14.60 -4.29 -9.24
N SER A 59 14.94 -3.41 -10.19
CA SER A 59 16.11 -3.56 -11.05
C SER A 59 17.40 -3.74 -10.24
N SER A 60 18.35 -4.50 -10.79
CA SER A 60 19.69 -4.63 -10.23
C SER A 60 20.46 -3.31 -10.20
N LYS A 61 20.03 -2.33 -11.01
CA LYS A 61 20.59 -0.97 -11.08
C LYS A 61 19.96 -0.01 -10.06
N SER A 62 19.05 -0.47 -9.21
CA SER A 62 18.36 0.39 -8.26
C SER A 62 19.31 0.94 -7.20
N GLY A 63 19.27 2.25 -6.96
CA GLY A 63 20.09 2.93 -5.95
C GLY A 63 19.68 2.65 -4.49
N PHE A 64 18.56 1.95 -4.29
CA PHE A 64 18.08 1.49 -3.01
C PHE A 64 17.54 0.07 -3.17
N MET A 65 18.09 -0.87 -2.40
CA MET A 65 17.60 -2.26 -2.36
C MET A 65 17.53 -2.96 -3.75
N PRO A 66 18.65 -3.08 -4.48
CA PRO A 66 18.66 -3.73 -5.79
C PRO A 66 18.23 -5.20 -5.69
N ASN A 67 17.49 -5.69 -6.69
CA ASN A 67 16.94 -7.06 -6.78
C ASN A 67 15.90 -7.45 -5.70
N ALA A 68 15.55 -6.54 -4.78
CA ALA A 68 14.53 -6.78 -3.78
C ALA A 68 13.15 -6.94 -4.39
N TYR A 69 12.34 -7.80 -3.79
CA TYR A 69 10.90 -7.78 -3.96
C TYR A 69 10.30 -6.79 -2.95
N VAL A 70 9.50 -5.87 -3.45
CA VAL A 70 8.84 -4.81 -2.67
C VAL A 70 7.37 -4.71 -3.06
N PHE A 71 6.56 -4.14 -2.18
CA PHE A 71 5.25 -3.64 -2.58
C PHE A 71 5.42 -2.39 -3.45
N PRO A 72 4.47 -2.08 -4.35
CA PRO A 72 4.50 -0.84 -5.10
C PRO A 72 4.56 0.40 -4.20
N GLY A 73 5.37 1.38 -4.56
CA GLY A 73 5.51 2.62 -3.80
C GLY A 73 6.84 3.32 -3.94
N GLY A 74 6.88 4.57 -3.50
CA GLY A 74 8.05 5.42 -3.67
C GLY A 74 7.99 6.71 -2.86
N THR A 75 8.85 7.65 -3.22
CA THR A 75 8.96 8.94 -2.53
C THR A 75 7.78 9.82 -2.93
N VAL A 76 7.25 10.61 -1.99
CA VAL A 76 6.30 11.66 -2.37
C VAL A 76 6.93 12.68 -3.31
N ASP A 77 6.18 13.11 -4.31
CA ASP A 77 6.50 14.26 -5.13
C ASP A 77 5.76 15.51 -4.61
N SER A 78 6.29 16.69 -4.92
CA SER A 78 5.60 17.96 -4.71
C SER A 78 4.20 18.00 -5.32
N SER A 79 3.97 17.32 -6.46
CA SER A 79 2.67 17.23 -7.10
C SER A 79 1.64 16.50 -6.25
N ASP A 80 2.05 15.55 -5.40
CA ASP A 80 1.13 14.82 -4.51
C ASP A 80 0.50 15.77 -3.46
N PHE A 81 1.15 16.91 -3.21
CA PHE A 81 0.70 17.99 -2.32
C PHE A 81 0.16 19.22 -3.08
N SER A 82 -0.03 19.14 -4.40
CA SER A 82 -0.43 20.29 -5.23
C SER A 82 -1.84 20.79 -4.86
N SER A 83 -2.03 22.11 -4.85
CA SER A 83 -3.37 22.70 -4.69
C SER A 83 -4.31 22.39 -5.84
N GLU A 84 -3.80 21.94 -6.99
CA GLU A 84 -4.62 21.51 -8.14
C GLU A 84 -5.53 20.31 -7.80
N TRP A 85 -5.18 19.51 -6.79
CA TRP A 85 -6.06 18.43 -6.31
C TRP A 85 -7.39 18.95 -5.78
N LEU A 86 -7.48 20.21 -5.36
CA LEU A 86 -8.76 20.83 -5.00
C LEU A 86 -9.72 20.81 -6.21
N ASP A 87 -9.22 21.09 -7.41
CA ASP A 87 -10.03 21.08 -8.64
C ASP A 87 -10.47 19.69 -9.04
N ILE A 88 -9.61 18.69 -8.88
CA ILE A 88 -9.97 17.29 -9.11
C ILE A 88 -11.06 16.85 -8.11
N PHE A 89 -10.83 17.04 -6.81
CA PHE A 89 -11.75 16.65 -5.75
C PHE A 89 -12.82 17.72 -5.43
N GLN A 90 -13.29 18.48 -6.42
CA GLN A 90 -14.17 19.62 -6.20
C GLN A 90 -15.41 19.29 -5.35
N SER A 91 -16.07 18.17 -5.64
CA SER A 91 -17.27 17.71 -4.93
C SER A 91 -16.99 17.29 -3.48
N PHE A 92 -15.74 17.04 -3.12
CA PHE A 92 -15.33 16.58 -1.79
C PHE A 92 -14.66 17.66 -0.94
N ARG A 93 -14.41 18.88 -1.47
CA ARG A 93 -13.68 19.95 -0.75
C ARG A 93 -14.28 20.34 0.60
N ASN A 94 -15.60 20.21 0.74
CA ASN A 94 -16.32 20.58 1.96
C ASN A 94 -16.35 19.45 2.99
N PHE A 95 -15.91 18.25 2.62
CA PHE A 95 -15.80 17.12 3.53
C PHE A 95 -14.42 17.11 4.18
N PRO A 96 -14.31 16.85 5.50
CA PRO A 96 -13.03 16.68 6.17
C PRO A 96 -12.17 15.65 5.42
N ASN A 97 -10.92 16.00 5.15
CA ASN A 97 -9.96 15.15 4.42
C ASN A 97 -10.55 14.55 3.12
N PHE A 98 -11.37 15.32 2.39
CA PHE A 98 -12.02 14.89 1.14
C PHE A 98 -12.87 13.62 1.28
N GLY A 99 -13.53 13.44 2.44
CA GLY A 99 -14.43 12.30 2.69
C GLY A 99 -13.73 11.04 3.18
N LEU A 100 -12.44 11.11 3.53
CA LEU A 100 -11.77 10.01 4.24
C LEU A 100 -12.41 9.78 5.62
N ARG A 101 -12.48 8.51 6.06
CA ARG A 101 -12.97 8.17 7.40
C ARG A 101 -12.09 8.83 8.45
N ARG A 102 -12.72 9.40 9.48
CA ARG A 102 -12.00 10.02 10.60
C ARG A 102 -11.20 8.96 11.35
N VAL A 103 -9.92 9.25 11.55
CA VAL A 103 -9.06 8.44 12.42
C VAL A 103 -9.20 8.87 13.87
N LYS A 104 -9.35 7.89 14.77
CA LYS A 104 -9.58 8.07 16.21
C LYS A 104 -8.33 8.48 16.97
N GLN A 105 -7.16 8.08 16.48
CA GLN A 105 -5.87 8.41 17.09
C GLN A 105 -5.69 9.93 17.20
N PRO A 106 -5.37 10.45 18.40
CA PRO A 106 -5.21 11.88 18.59
C PRO A 106 -3.92 12.38 17.91
N PRO A 107 -3.90 13.62 17.36
CA PRO A 107 -2.78 14.15 16.59
C PRO A 107 -1.42 14.09 17.30
N GLU A 108 -1.40 14.19 18.63
CA GLU A 108 -0.20 14.18 19.47
C GLU A 108 0.54 12.82 19.46
N THR A 109 -0.19 11.75 19.18
CA THR A 109 0.34 10.38 19.11
C THR A 109 0.41 9.84 17.69
N ARG A 110 -0.12 10.60 16.74
CA ARG A 110 -0.19 10.24 15.32
C ARG A 110 1.20 10.41 14.72
N PRO A 111 1.65 9.52 13.81
CA PRO A 111 3.00 9.62 13.27
C PRO A 111 3.23 10.98 12.59
N PRO A 112 4.44 11.57 12.69
CA PRO A 112 4.68 12.94 12.24
C PRO A 112 4.31 13.18 10.77
N ILE A 113 4.48 12.18 9.91
CA ILE A 113 4.10 12.23 8.49
C ILE A 113 2.61 12.59 8.32
N PHE A 114 1.72 12.08 9.18
CA PHE A 114 0.28 12.36 9.17
C PHE A 114 -0.13 13.55 10.05
N ALA A 115 0.54 13.75 11.20
CA ALA A 115 0.22 14.83 12.14
C ALA A 115 0.68 16.23 11.67
N THR A 116 1.58 16.30 10.68
CA THR A 116 2.12 17.56 10.18
C THR A 116 1.03 18.43 9.56
N ASP A 117 0.92 19.66 10.05
CA ASP A 117 0.13 20.72 9.44
C ASP A 117 0.74 21.14 8.09
N ARG A 118 0.24 20.55 7.01
CA ARG A 118 0.73 20.80 5.64
C ARG A 118 0.42 22.21 5.14
N LEU A 119 -0.59 22.88 5.71
CA LEU A 119 -0.92 24.25 5.35
C LEU A 119 0.21 25.21 5.74
N LYS A 120 0.83 25.00 6.91
CA LYS A 120 2.05 25.73 7.32
C LYS A 120 3.25 25.47 6.43
N LEU A 121 3.23 24.37 5.66
CA LEU A 121 4.26 24.03 4.67
C LEU A 121 3.89 24.45 3.24
N GLY A 122 2.80 25.20 3.06
CA GLY A 122 2.38 25.76 1.78
C GLY A 122 1.48 24.86 0.93
N SER A 123 0.98 23.74 1.47
CA SER A 123 0.04 22.86 0.77
C SER A 123 -1.32 22.84 1.45
N PRO A 124 -2.43 23.08 0.72
CA PRO A 124 -3.78 22.92 1.27
C PRO A 124 -4.19 21.44 1.36
N ILE A 125 -3.37 20.51 0.86
CA ILE A 125 -3.67 19.08 0.85
C ILE A 125 -3.12 18.44 2.15
N PRO A 126 -3.98 17.86 3.00
CA PRO A 126 -3.54 17.17 4.20
C PRO A 126 -2.64 15.97 3.87
N GLY A 127 -1.74 15.62 4.80
CA GLY A 127 -0.84 14.48 4.63
C GLY A 127 -1.60 13.18 4.33
N GLU A 128 -2.67 12.91 5.08
CA GLU A 128 -3.51 11.71 4.89
C GLU A 128 -4.02 11.51 3.45
N VAL A 129 -4.19 12.60 2.71
CA VAL A 129 -4.68 12.60 1.33
C VAL A 129 -3.50 12.49 0.37
N ALA A 130 -2.47 13.32 0.54
CA ALA A 130 -1.29 13.34 -0.32
C ALA A 130 -0.54 11.99 -0.32
N PHE A 131 -0.40 11.32 0.83
CA PHE A 131 0.26 10.01 0.88
C PHE A 131 -0.53 8.91 0.17
N ARG A 132 -1.87 8.99 0.15
CA ARG A 132 -2.69 8.07 -0.64
C ARG A 132 -2.57 8.34 -2.12
N ILE A 133 -2.55 9.61 -2.52
CA ILE A 133 -2.29 10.02 -3.91
C ILE A 133 -0.92 9.50 -4.37
N CYS A 134 0.13 9.69 -3.56
CA CYS A 134 1.46 9.16 -3.83
C CYS A 134 1.43 7.64 -4.01
N ALA A 135 0.83 6.89 -3.08
CA ALA A 135 0.73 5.44 -3.18
C ALA A 135 0.01 4.98 -4.46
N LEU A 136 -1.06 5.67 -4.85
CA LEU A 136 -1.81 5.40 -6.08
C LEU A 136 -1.00 5.71 -7.34
N ARG A 137 -0.32 6.87 -7.36
CA ARG A 137 0.54 7.32 -8.46
C ARG A 137 1.69 6.33 -8.67
N GLU A 138 2.44 6.03 -7.63
CA GLU A 138 3.58 5.09 -7.67
C GLU A 138 3.12 3.69 -8.09
N THR A 139 1.97 3.22 -7.60
CA THR A 139 1.39 1.94 -8.04
C THR A 139 1.12 1.93 -9.56
N PHE A 140 0.60 3.04 -10.11
CA PHE A 140 0.38 3.17 -11.54
C PHE A 140 1.70 3.24 -12.33
N GLU A 141 2.66 4.04 -11.88
CA GLU A 141 4.00 4.18 -12.46
C GLU A 141 4.73 2.83 -12.55
N GLU A 142 4.69 2.03 -11.48
CA GLU A 142 5.47 0.81 -11.34
C GLU A 142 4.77 -0.45 -11.87
N SER A 143 3.44 -0.53 -11.82
CA SER A 143 2.69 -1.73 -12.19
C SER A 143 1.65 -1.55 -13.30
N GLY A 144 1.33 -0.30 -13.67
CA GLY A 144 0.23 0.03 -14.58
C GLY A 144 -1.16 -0.15 -13.98
N VAL A 145 -1.30 -0.56 -12.72
CA VAL A 145 -2.59 -0.66 -12.05
C VAL A 145 -3.09 0.74 -11.70
N LEU A 146 -4.11 1.19 -12.41
CA LEU A 146 -4.73 2.50 -12.19
C LEU A 146 -6.01 2.36 -11.37
N MET A 147 -5.98 2.81 -10.11
CA MET A 147 -7.16 2.84 -9.24
C MET A 147 -7.77 4.23 -9.19
N VAL A 148 -8.86 4.38 -9.92
CA VAL A 148 -9.62 5.62 -10.04
C VAL A 148 -11.10 5.33 -9.98
N VAL A 149 -11.88 6.34 -9.63
CA VAL A 149 -13.35 6.32 -9.77
C VAL A 149 -13.76 7.39 -10.78
N SER A 150 -14.80 7.11 -11.55
CA SER A 150 -15.41 8.15 -12.39
C SER A 150 -16.03 9.24 -11.52
N LYS A 151 -16.20 10.46 -12.05
CA LYS A 151 -16.93 11.54 -11.34
C LYS A 151 -18.32 11.09 -10.89
N THR A 152 -19.05 10.34 -11.71
CA THR A 152 -20.40 9.84 -11.39
C THR A 152 -20.39 8.81 -10.25
N GLU A 153 -19.40 7.92 -10.21
CA GLU A 153 -19.21 7.01 -9.07
C GLU A 153 -18.81 7.79 -7.81
N GLY A 154 -17.98 8.82 -7.95
CA GLY A 154 -17.65 9.76 -6.86
C GLY A 154 -18.89 10.41 -6.25
N GLU A 155 -19.85 10.84 -7.08
CA GLU A 155 -21.13 11.37 -6.59
C GLU A 155 -21.98 10.32 -5.86
N SER A 156 -21.87 9.06 -6.25
CA SER A 156 -22.54 7.95 -5.54
C SER A 156 -21.88 7.65 -4.20
N LEU A 157 -20.54 7.73 -4.12
CA LEU A 157 -19.80 7.64 -2.85
C LEU A 157 -20.22 8.75 -1.87
N LEU A 158 -20.42 9.99 -2.37
CA LEU A 158 -20.91 11.10 -1.56
C LEU A 158 -22.26 10.80 -0.90
N LYS A 159 -23.21 10.24 -1.66
CA LYS A 159 -24.52 9.83 -1.12
C LYS A 159 -24.38 8.76 -0.04
N GLY A 160 -23.48 7.78 -0.25
CA GLY A 160 -23.18 6.75 0.75
C GLY A 160 -22.60 7.32 2.05
N PHE A 161 -21.79 8.38 1.98
CA PHE A 161 -21.26 9.06 3.17
C PHE A 161 -22.34 9.84 3.94
N GLU A 162 -23.33 10.39 3.24
CA GLU A 162 -24.46 11.09 3.86
C GLU A 162 -25.45 10.11 4.50
N ASP A 163 -25.67 8.94 3.90
CA ASP A 163 -26.67 7.94 4.34
C ASP A 163 -26.21 7.02 5.49
N ARG A 164 -24.96 7.11 5.98
CA ARG A 164 -24.43 6.40 7.17
C ARG A 164 -24.87 4.93 7.32
N LEU A 165 -24.85 4.15 6.25
CA LEU A 165 -24.86 2.70 6.37
C LEU A 165 -23.42 2.22 6.37
N ASP A 166 -22.96 1.82 7.57
CA ASP A 166 -21.68 1.20 7.89
C ASP A 166 -21.59 -0.22 7.28
N THR A 167 -22.01 -0.37 6.01
CA THR A 167 -21.90 -1.63 5.29
C THR A 167 -20.46 -1.78 4.82
N ASP A 168 -19.66 -2.45 5.65
CA ASP A 168 -18.31 -2.95 5.37
C ASP A 168 -18.31 -4.05 4.28
N GLU A 169 -19.27 -4.05 3.34
CA GLU A 169 -19.11 -4.85 2.13
C GLU A 169 -17.95 -4.28 1.33
N VAL A 170 -17.14 -5.14 0.72
CA VAL A 170 -16.12 -4.73 -0.24
C VAL A 170 -16.84 -3.97 -1.34
N THR A 171 -16.93 -2.65 -1.22
CA THR A 171 -17.28 -1.77 -2.33
C THR A 171 -16.38 -2.22 -3.47
N HIS A 172 -16.96 -2.50 -4.64
CA HIS A 172 -16.21 -3.00 -5.79
C HIS A 172 -15.09 -2.00 -6.12
N ASN A 173 -13.93 -2.17 -5.50
CA ASN A 173 -12.74 -1.38 -5.75
C ASN A 173 -12.31 -1.84 -7.14
N LYS A 174 -12.79 -1.12 -8.15
CA LYS A 174 -12.50 -1.40 -9.54
C LYS A 174 -11.20 -0.72 -9.91
N VAL A 175 -10.42 -1.43 -10.71
CA VAL A 175 -9.34 -0.84 -11.49
C VAL A 175 -9.97 -0.23 -12.74
N SER A 176 -9.35 0.83 -13.25
CA SER A 176 -9.82 1.54 -14.43
C SER A 176 -10.08 0.60 -15.62
N GLU A 177 -11.21 0.79 -16.32
CA GLU A 177 -11.58 0.06 -17.54
C GLU A 177 -11.03 0.74 -18.83
N LEU A 178 -10.04 1.63 -18.70
CA LEU A 178 -9.43 2.32 -19.84
C LEU A 178 -8.75 1.35 -20.81
N ASP A 179 -8.72 1.76 -22.08
CA ASP A 179 -8.02 1.00 -23.11
C ASP A 179 -6.51 0.88 -22.81
N SER A 180 -5.94 -0.29 -23.12
CA SER A 180 -4.52 -0.59 -22.84
C SER A 180 -3.55 0.40 -23.50
N SER A 181 -3.88 0.93 -24.68
CA SER A 181 -3.02 1.91 -25.37
C SER A 181 -3.01 3.27 -24.66
N GLU A 182 -4.16 3.69 -24.14
CA GLU A 182 -4.30 4.93 -23.38
C GLU A 182 -3.62 4.84 -22.01
N LEU A 183 -3.77 3.72 -21.31
CA LEU A 183 -3.05 3.44 -20.06
C LEU A 183 -1.52 3.49 -20.26
N THR A 184 -1.02 2.88 -21.35
CA THR A 184 0.41 2.91 -21.69
C THR A 184 0.91 4.33 -21.91
N LYS A 185 0.15 5.14 -22.68
CA LYS A 185 0.48 6.54 -22.96
C LYS A 185 0.55 7.35 -21.67
N TRP A 186 -0.48 7.28 -20.83
CA TRP A 186 -0.52 8.03 -19.58
C TRP A 186 0.57 7.60 -18.62
N ARG A 187 0.80 6.30 -18.46
CA ARG A 187 1.87 5.78 -17.63
C ARG A 187 3.24 6.34 -18.06
N ALA A 188 3.51 6.36 -19.36
CA ALA A 188 4.75 6.93 -19.89
C ALA A 188 4.89 8.44 -19.60
N LEU A 189 3.78 9.19 -19.61
CA LEU A 189 3.77 10.62 -19.26
C LEU A 189 3.98 10.84 -17.75
N VAL A 190 3.34 10.03 -16.91
CA VAL A 190 3.49 10.11 -15.44
C VAL A 190 4.90 9.73 -15.02
N ASN A 191 5.48 8.66 -15.57
CA ASN A 191 6.89 8.28 -15.34
C ASN A 191 7.90 9.39 -15.75
N GLN A 192 7.54 10.27 -16.69
CA GLN A 192 8.39 11.41 -17.06
C GLN A 192 8.23 12.60 -16.11
N ASN A 193 7.02 12.81 -15.58
CA ASN A 193 6.72 13.89 -14.66
C ASN A 193 5.49 13.51 -13.80
N PRO A 194 5.65 13.33 -12.48
CA PRO A 194 4.57 13.00 -11.55
C PRO A 194 3.34 13.92 -11.64
N SER A 195 3.50 15.20 -12.01
CA SER A 195 2.37 16.12 -12.16
C SER A 195 1.41 15.75 -13.31
N ASN A 196 1.87 14.93 -14.27
CA ASN A 196 0.99 14.39 -15.31
C ASN A 196 -0.10 13.46 -14.72
N PHE A 197 0.05 12.98 -13.48
CA PHE A 197 -1.01 12.20 -12.83
C PHE A 197 -2.25 13.07 -12.54
N ILE A 198 -2.05 14.32 -12.10
CA ILE A 198 -3.14 15.31 -11.95
C ILE A 198 -3.77 15.60 -13.31
N ARG A 199 -2.93 15.83 -14.32
CA ARG A 199 -3.38 16.11 -15.69
C ARG A 199 -4.22 14.96 -16.24
N MET A 200 -3.79 13.72 -16.04
CA MET A 200 -4.54 12.53 -16.42
C MET A 200 -5.91 12.49 -15.74
N CYS A 201 -5.96 12.68 -14.41
CA CYS A 201 -7.23 12.70 -13.67
C CYS A 201 -8.18 13.78 -14.21
N ARG A 202 -7.64 14.95 -14.58
CA ARG A 202 -8.39 16.06 -15.17
C ARG A 202 -8.94 15.72 -16.55
N GLU A 203 -8.10 15.22 -17.45
CA GLU A 203 -8.46 14.94 -18.85
C GLU A 203 -9.40 13.74 -18.98
N LEU A 204 -9.23 12.72 -18.14
CA LEU A 204 -10.08 11.53 -18.12
C LEU A 204 -11.32 11.68 -17.25
N GLU A 205 -11.47 12.82 -16.56
CA GLU A 205 -12.57 13.09 -15.63
C GLU A 205 -12.73 12.02 -14.54
N VAL A 206 -11.60 11.58 -14.00
CA VAL A 206 -11.54 10.57 -12.94
C VAL A 206 -10.89 11.13 -11.68
N LEU A 207 -11.17 10.48 -10.55
CA LEU A 207 -10.62 10.80 -9.25
C LEU A 207 -9.72 9.65 -8.81
N PRO A 208 -8.51 9.89 -8.29
CA PRO A 208 -7.74 8.82 -7.65
C PRO A 208 -8.54 8.27 -6.47
N ASN A 209 -8.71 6.94 -6.41
CA ASN A 209 -9.57 6.30 -5.42
C ASN A 209 -8.89 6.23 -4.03
N ILE A 210 -8.71 7.38 -3.39
CA ILE A 210 -8.10 7.50 -2.06
C ILE A 210 -8.92 6.79 -0.98
N TRP A 211 -10.23 6.61 -1.18
CA TRP A 211 -11.14 6.02 -0.20
C TRP A 211 -10.97 4.50 -0.09
N ALA A 212 -10.44 3.85 -1.11
CA ALA A 212 -10.12 2.41 -1.09
C ALA A 212 -8.87 2.06 -0.25
N LEU A 213 -8.09 3.06 0.17
CA LEU A 213 -6.82 2.87 0.88
C LEU A 213 -6.98 3.01 2.40
N HIS A 214 -6.73 1.91 3.11
CA HIS A 214 -6.76 1.87 4.57
C HIS A 214 -5.34 1.98 5.16
N GLU A 215 -5.19 2.73 6.26
CA GLU A 215 -3.90 2.84 6.97
C GLU A 215 -3.48 1.46 7.52
N TRP A 216 -2.27 1.01 7.19
CA TRP A 216 -1.80 -0.32 7.55
C TRP A 216 -0.59 -0.31 8.50
N GLY A 217 0.35 0.60 8.28
CA GLY A 217 1.56 0.76 9.08
C GLY A 217 2.39 1.97 8.68
N ASN A 218 3.40 2.30 9.48
CA ASN A 218 4.35 3.36 9.15
C ASN A 218 5.76 2.98 9.63
N TRP A 219 6.72 3.00 8.71
CA TRP A 219 8.05 2.43 8.90
C TRP A 219 9.15 3.46 8.66
N LEU A 220 10.07 3.57 9.62
CA LEU A 220 11.33 4.30 9.49
C LEU A 220 12.45 3.37 9.08
N THR A 221 13.26 3.85 8.14
CA THR A 221 14.55 3.22 7.85
C THR A 221 15.54 3.49 9.00
N PRO A 222 16.17 2.45 9.58
CA PRO A 222 17.19 2.60 10.63
C PRO A 222 18.38 3.46 10.18
N LYS A 223 19.13 3.99 11.14
CA LYS A 223 20.27 4.88 10.84
C LYS A 223 21.51 4.07 10.44
N GLU A 224 21.62 2.82 10.88
CA GLU A 224 22.78 1.99 10.60
C GLU A 224 22.78 1.53 9.12
N ARG A 225 23.86 1.87 8.40
CA ARG A 225 24.26 1.33 7.08
C ARG A 225 23.46 1.76 5.83
N GLN A 226 22.43 2.61 5.91
CA GLN A 226 21.69 3.06 4.72
C GLN A 226 21.87 4.57 4.45
N PRO A 227 22.43 4.97 3.28
CA PRO A 227 22.61 6.38 2.94
C PRO A 227 21.28 7.10 2.66
N ASN A 228 20.28 6.35 2.18
CA ASN A 228 18.92 6.83 1.96
C ASN A 228 18.02 6.30 3.07
N ARG A 229 17.25 7.19 3.70
CA ARG A 229 16.33 6.83 4.79
C ARG A 229 14.95 7.32 4.45
N PHE A 230 13.95 6.49 4.73
CA PHE A 230 12.55 6.79 4.44
C PHE A 230 11.65 6.70 5.68
N ASP A 231 10.70 7.62 5.75
CA ASP A 231 9.50 7.55 6.59
C ASP A 231 8.36 7.17 5.66
N THR A 232 7.97 5.90 5.69
CA THR A 232 7.07 5.32 4.69
C THR A 232 5.71 5.02 5.29
N ALA A 233 4.66 5.65 4.74
CA ALA A 233 3.28 5.30 5.02
C ALA A 233 2.88 4.04 4.23
N PHE A 234 2.42 3.00 4.91
CA PHE A 234 1.88 1.79 4.27
C PHE A 234 0.36 1.86 4.28
N PHE A 235 -0.22 1.74 3.09
CA PHE A 235 -1.64 1.53 2.89
C PHE A 235 -1.91 0.11 2.41
N ILE A 236 -3.14 -0.35 2.60
CA ILE A 236 -3.63 -1.60 2.02
C ILE A 236 -4.92 -1.36 1.24
N CYS A 237 -5.06 -2.04 0.11
CA CYS A 237 -6.27 -2.08 -0.71
C CYS A 237 -6.56 -3.52 -1.09
N CYS A 238 -7.84 -3.92 -0.98
CA CYS A 238 -8.33 -5.23 -1.39
C CYS A 238 -9.16 -5.10 -2.66
N LEU A 239 -8.81 -5.85 -3.70
CA LEU A 239 -9.50 -5.96 -4.98
C LEU A 239 -10.18 -7.32 -5.09
N GLN A 240 -11.34 -7.38 -5.73
CA GLN A 240 -12.06 -8.64 -5.91
C GLN A 240 -11.36 -9.61 -6.86
N GLU A 241 -10.70 -9.07 -7.89
CA GLU A 241 -9.97 -9.85 -8.89
C GLU A 241 -8.60 -9.23 -9.15
N ILE A 242 -7.64 -10.08 -9.54
CA ILE A 242 -6.31 -9.63 -9.98
C ILE A 242 -6.48 -8.74 -11.23
N PRO A 243 -6.07 -7.46 -11.17
CA PRO A 243 -6.16 -6.57 -12.32
C PRO A 243 -5.08 -6.89 -13.36
N GLN A 244 -5.30 -6.40 -14.58
CA GLN A 244 -4.25 -6.41 -15.59
C GLN A 244 -3.06 -5.57 -15.09
N THR A 245 -1.87 -6.17 -15.17
CA THR A 245 -0.61 -5.57 -14.74
C THR A 245 0.31 -5.46 -15.94
N MET A 246 1.05 -4.36 -16.03
CA MET A 246 1.93 -4.04 -17.14
C MET A 246 3.38 -3.97 -16.66
N GLN A 247 4.29 -4.63 -17.37
CA GLN A 247 5.72 -4.55 -17.08
C GLN A 247 6.32 -3.29 -17.73
N ASP A 248 7.25 -2.65 -17.04
CA ASP A 248 8.18 -1.68 -17.62
C ASP A 248 9.60 -2.14 -17.28
N GLU A 249 10.39 -2.55 -18.28
CA GLU A 249 11.73 -3.14 -18.09
C GLU A 249 12.79 -2.18 -17.50
N ARG A 250 12.41 -0.94 -17.15
CA ARG A 250 13.33 0.08 -16.65
C ARG A 250 13.58 -0.02 -15.15
N GLU A 251 12.57 0.22 -14.32
CA GLU A 251 12.69 0.25 -12.86
C GLU A 251 12.29 -1.08 -12.20
N ILE A 252 11.21 -1.69 -12.69
CA ILE A 252 10.66 -2.94 -12.18
C ILE A 252 10.82 -4.04 -13.22
N VAL A 253 11.77 -4.94 -12.98
CA VAL A 253 12.12 -5.99 -13.96
C VAL A 253 11.13 -7.14 -13.97
N HIS A 254 10.30 -7.28 -12.94
CA HIS A 254 9.31 -8.35 -12.82
C HIS A 254 8.23 -7.99 -11.80
N PHE A 255 6.98 -8.36 -12.04
CA PHE A 255 5.94 -8.38 -11.03
C PHE A 255 5.49 -9.82 -10.77
N LYS A 256 5.03 -10.10 -9.55
CA LYS A 256 4.51 -11.41 -9.13
C LYS A 256 3.27 -11.20 -8.26
N TRP A 257 2.17 -11.86 -8.61
CA TRP A 257 1.06 -12.11 -7.70
C TRP A 257 1.30 -13.46 -7.03
N SER A 258 1.30 -13.49 -5.70
CA SER A 258 1.51 -14.73 -4.94
C SER A 258 0.90 -14.58 -3.54
N THR A 259 0.51 -15.70 -2.94
CA THR A 259 0.00 -15.69 -1.57
C THR A 259 1.06 -15.18 -0.59
N PRO A 260 0.68 -14.52 0.52
CA PRO A 260 1.65 -14.07 1.53
C PRO A 260 2.58 -15.18 2.02
N SER A 261 2.06 -16.39 2.22
CA SER A 261 2.87 -17.53 2.65
C SER A 261 3.89 -17.98 1.61
N GLU A 262 3.53 -18.04 0.32
CA GLU A 262 4.49 -18.42 -0.73
C GLU A 262 5.64 -17.42 -0.84
N ILE A 263 5.37 -16.12 -0.67
CA ILE A 263 6.41 -15.08 -0.68
C ILE A 263 7.37 -15.30 0.50
N LEU A 264 6.84 -15.53 1.70
CA LEU A 264 7.65 -15.79 2.89
C LEU A 264 8.45 -17.11 2.78
N GLN A 265 7.86 -18.16 2.20
CA GLN A 265 8.56 -19.42 1.92
C GLN A 265 9.69 -19.21 0.90
N SER A 266 9.45 -18.45 -0.17
CA SER A 266 10.48 -18.11 -1.16
C SER A 266 11.64 -17.33 -0.52
N PHE A 267 11.33 -16.44 0.43
CA PHE A 267 12.33 -15.73 1.22
C PHE A 267 13.14 -16.68 2.13
N GLN A 268 12.47 -17.58 2.86
CA GLN A 268 13.12 -18.60 3.69
C GLN A 268 14.02 -19.54 2.88
N ALA A 269 13.60 -19.88 1.65
CA ALA A 269 14.36 -20.67 0.69
C ALA A 269 15.49 -19.88 0.00
N ARG A 270 15.65 -18.58 0.31
CA ARG A 270 16.64 -17.67 -0.30
C ARG A 270 16.50 -17.49 -1.81
N GLU A 271 15.30 -17.74 -2.35
CA GLU A 271 15.00 -17.55 -3.76
C GLU A 271 14.72 -16.06 -4.09
N ILE A 272 14.16 -15.34 -3.11
CA ILE A 272 13.91 -13.91 -3.19
C ILE A 272 14.45 -13.22 -1.95
N TRP A 273 14.71 -11.92 -2.09
CA TRP A 273 15.02 -11.04 -0.97
C TRP A 273 13.89 -10.02 -0.80
N ILE A 274 13.40 -9.83 0.43
CA ILE A 274 12.42 -8.81 0.82
C ILE A 274 12.97 -8.09 2.05
N ALA A 275 12.68 -6.79 2.22
CA ALA A 275 13.14 -6.08 3.42
C ALA A 275 12.29 -6.40 4.66
N PRO A 276 12.76 -6.02 5.87
CA PRO A 276 12.06 -6.29 7.12
C PRO A 276 10.60 -5.81 7.15
N PRO A 277 10.25 -4.57 6.71
CA PRO A 277 8.84 -4.16 6.66
C PRO A 277 7.98 -5.09 5.79
N GLN A 278 8.45 -5.48 4.60
CA GLN A 278 7.71 -6.39 3.71
C GLN A 278 7.53 -7.76 4.37
N PHE A 279 8.58 -8.32 4.97
CA PHE A 279 8.52 -9.58 5.71
C PHE A 279 7.49 -9.53 6.84
N TYR A 280 7.51 -8.46 7.63
CA TYR A 280 6.61 -8.30 8.78
C TYR A 280 5.15 -8.13 8.34
N GLU A 281 4.88 -7.30 7.34
CA GLU A 281 3.51 -7.11 6.87
C GLU A 281 2.95 -8.37 6.21
N LEU A 282 3.73 -9.10 5.41
CA LEU A 282 3.34 -10.41 4.88
C LEU A 282 3.06 -11.43 6.01
N SER A 283 3.86 -11.40 7.07
CA SER A 283 3.67 -12.26 8.25
C SER A 283 2.38 -11.92 8.99
N ARG A 284 2.01 -10.63 9.08
CA ARG A 284 0.72 -10.19 9.62
C ARG A 284 -0.44 -10.67 8.74
N MET A 285 -0.30 -10.57 7.43
CA MET A 285 -1.32 -11.04 6.47
C MET A 285 -1.55 -12.55 6.54
N CYS A 286 -0.55 -13.34 6.92
CA CYS A 286 -0.72 -14.78 7.15
C CYS A 286 -1.71 -15.13 8.29
N ARG A 287 -2.12 -14.15 9.11
CA ARG A 287 -3.18 -14.33 10.11
C ARG A 287 -4.59 -14.12 9.56
N LEU A 288 -4.71 -13.63 8.32
CA LEU A 288 -5.96 -13.26 7.65
C LEU A 288 -5.96 -13.88 6.25
N PRO A 289 -6.21 -15.21 6.13
CA PRO A 289 -6.07 -15.90 4.86
C PRO A 289 -7.22 -15.65 3.88
N LEU A 290 -8.37 -15.16 4.37
CA LEU A 290 -9.51 -14.82 3.54
C LEU A 290 -9.52 -13.33 3.21
N LEU A 291 -9.74 -12.97 1.94
CA LEU A 291 -9.71 -11.60 1.44
C LEU A 291 -10.72 -10.71 2.16
N ASN A 292 -11.92 -11.24 2.39
CA ASN A 292 -12.98 -10.51 3.08
C ASN A 292 -12.59 -10.21 4.54
N ASP A 293 -11.94 -11.15 5.22
CA ASP A 293 -11.45 -10.94 6.58
C ASP A 293 -10.32 -9.90 6.60
N LEU A 294 -9.40 -9.95 5.62
CA LEU A 294 -8.34 -8.96 5.44
C LEU A 294 -8.93 -7.56 5.18
N HIS A 295 -9.92 -7.45 4.29
CA HIS A 295 -10.61 -6.20 3.98
C HIS A 295 -11.29 -5.62 5.22
N ASN A 296 -12.15 -6.39 5.88
CA ASN A 296 -12.88 -5.96 7.07
C ASN A 296 -11.94 -5.56 8.20
N PHE A 297 -10.90 -6.35 8.44
CA PHE A 297 -9.88 -6.01 9.41
C PHE A 297 -9.18 -4.69 9.05
N SER A 298 -8.76 -4.51 7.81
CA SER A 298 -8.05 -3.31 7.35
C SER A 298 -8.92 -2.05 7.40
N SER A 299 -10.18 -2.13 6.96
CA SER A 299 -11.15 -1.03 7.00
C SER A 299 -11.38 -0.55 8.43
N LYS A 300 -11.64 -1.49 9.36
CA LYS A 300 -11.86 -1.17 10.77
C LYS A 300 -10.58 -0.65 11.43
N ARG A 301 -9.47 -1.37 11.30
CA ARG A 301 -8.18 -1.05 11.93
C ARG A 301 -7.60 0.26 11.42
N GLY A 302 -7.83 0.63 10.17
CA GLY A 302 -7.38 1.88 9.58
C GLY A 302 -7.98 3.12 10.26
N THR A 303 -9.15 2.99 10.90
CA THR A 303 -9.76 4.10 11.67
C THR A 303 -9.17 4.27 13.07
N GLU A 304 -8.39 3.31 13.57
CA GLU A 304 -7.74 3.40 14.88
C GLU A 304 -6.42 4.20 14.83
N GLY A 305 -5.92 4.51 13.63
CA GLY A 305 -4.62 5.16 13.41
C GLY A 305 -3.46 4.18 13.52
N ILE A 306 -2.24 4.64 13.32
CA ILE A 306 -1.09 3.74 13.15
C ILE A 306 0.08 4.12 14.05
N GLU A 307 0.86 3.11 14.40
CA GLU A 307 2.09 3.29 15.16
C GLU A 307 3.27 3.47 14.19
N HIS A 308 4.27 4.19 14.67
CA HIS A 308 5.48 4.50 13.92
C HIS A 308 6.59 3.52 14.32
N TRP A 309 7.00 2.66 13.40
CA TRP A 309 7.94 1.58 13.67
C TRP A 309 9.35 1.89 13.18
N LEU A 310 10.33 1.76 14.08
CA LEU A 310 11.76 1.82 13.76
C LEU A 310 12.38 0.45 14.09
N PRO A 311 12.66 -0.40 13.09
CA PRO A 311 13.36 -1.65 13.32
C PRO A 311 14.73 -1.41 13.96
N VAL A 312 15.16 -2.31 14.84
CA VAL A 312 16.51 -2.27 15.42
C VAL A 312 17.32 -3.42 14.85
N ILE A 313 18.49 -3.11 14.29
CA ILE A 313 19.41 -4.13 13.76
C ILE A 313 20.44 -4.43 14.83
N VAL A 314 20.49 -5.68 15.28
CA VAL A 314 21.48 -6.21 16.21
C VAL A 314 22.38 -7.17 15.46
N SER A 315 23.69 -7.12 15.72
CA SER A 315 24.64 -8.11 15.17
C SER A 315 25.00 -9.12 16.25
N GLU A 316 24.75 -10.39 15.97
CA GLU A 316 25.05 -11.51 16.86
C GLU A 316 25.76 -12.59 16.04
N ASP A 317 26.92 -13.05 16.51
CA ASP A 317 27.77 -14.07 15.86
C ASP A 317 28.09 -13.84 14.36
N GLY A 318 28.15 -12.58 13.92
CA GLY A 318 28.44 -12.21 12.53
C GLY A 318 27.23 -12.18 11.61
N GLU A 319 26.04 -12.55 12.09
CA GLU A 319 24.77 -12.38 11.40
C GLU A 319 24.08 -11.08 11.87
N ASN A 320 23.32 -10.42 10.98
CA ASN A 320 22.52 -9.26 11.37
C ASN A 320 21.07 -9.70 11.59
N VAL A 321 20.58 -9.56 12.82
CA VAL A 321 19.20 -9.84 13.21
C VAL A 321 18.45 -8.51 13.26
N THR A 322 17.28 -8.44 12.60
CA THR A 322 16.38 -7.29 12.76
C THR A 322 15.30 -7.62 13.76
N LEU A 323 15.25 -6.87 14.86
CA LEU A 323 14.20 -6.96 15.86
C LEU A 323 12.96 -6.20 15.37
N MET A 324 11.86 -6.95 15.25
CA MET A 324 10.58 -6.43 14.78
C MET A 324 9.59 -6.27 15.94
N PRO A 325 8.68 -5.28 15.88
CA PRO A 325 7.80 -4.98 16.99
C PRO A 325 6.79 -6.10 17.28
N GLY A 326 6.63 -6.46 18.56
CA GLY A 326 5.64 -7.44 19.02
C GLY A 326 5.91 -8.90 18.64
N MET A 327 7.04 -9.21 17.99
CA MET A 327 7.43 -10.59 17.69
C MET A 327 8.24 -11.21 18.82
N ASN A 328 7.57 -11.95 19.70
CA ASN A 328 8.24 -12.90 20.59
C ASN A 328 8.76 -14.07 19.72
N HIS A 329 10.06 -14.06 19.39
CA HIS A 329 10.85 -15.22 18.88
C HIS A 329 10.82 -15.57 17.38
N SER A 330 10.26 -14.76 16.48
CA SER A 330 10.49 -14.94 15.03
C SER A 330 11.53 -13.92 14.53
N LEU A 331 12.77 -14.40 14.44
CA LEU A 331 13.95 -13.61 14.04
C LEU A 331 13.93 -13.36 12.52
N TYR A 332 14.07 -12.10 12.10
CA TYR A 332 14.45 -11.78 10.73
C TYR A 332 15.98 -11.78 10.66
N THR A 333 16.56 -12.81 10.06
CA THR A 333 18.01 -12.94 9.89
C THR A 333 18.42 -12.46 8.50
N GLN A 334 19.23 -11.40 8.44
CA GLN A 334 19.89 -10.97 7.21
C GLN A 334 21.15 -11.83 7.04
N HIS A 335 21.11 -12.75 6.09
CA HIS A 335 22.28 -13.53 5.68
C HIS A 335 22.98 -12.87 4.50
#